data_AF-A0A662HGF6-F1
#
_entry.id   AF-A0A662HGF6-F1
#
_cell.length_a   1.000
_cell.length_b   1.000
_cell.length_c   1.000
_cell.angle_alpha   90.00
_cell.angle_beta   90.00
_cell.angle_gamma   90.00
#
_symmetry.space_group_name_H-M   'P 1'
#
loop_
_entity.id
_entity.type
_entity.pdbx_description
1 polymer ?
#
loop_
_entity_poly.entity_id
_entity_poly.type
_entity_poly.pdbx_seq_one_letter_code
_entity_poly.pdbx_strand_id
1 'polypeptide(L)'
;LSDSRFAGADTLATSYTLACAIKKLGSFDLIICGEKTVDGDTGQVGPELAEHLGIPHTAYVCEIRDILDGKIHVIADFGDAYYLVELDLPALITVTKDINVPRLPKLKDKLKAKKAKILIWTVDDLADVADVNRLGFAGSPTYVHKIEIPQEKIRKCQFLNGVEELAEILRQKGFLK
;
A
#
# COMPACT_ATOMS: atom_id res chain seq x y z
N LEU A 1 -10.29 7.40 11.68
CA LEU A 1 -11.50 7.39 10.83
C LEU A 1 -12.31 6.17 11.20
N SER A 2 -13.50 6.33 11.77
CA SER A 2 -14.32 5.20 12.21
C SER A 2 -15.79 5.60 12.21
N ASP A 3 -16.55 5.06 11.27
CA ASP A 3 -17.98 5.31 11.06
C ASP A 3 -18.54 4.19 10.17
N SER A 4 -19.78 3.74 10.41
CA SER A 4 -20.42 2.73 9.55
C SER A 4 -20.66 3.24 8.14
N ARG A 5 -20.75 4.55 7.95
CA ARG A 5 -20.88 5.19 6.63
C ARG A 5 -19.64 5.05 5.76
N PHE A 6 -18.48 4.70 6.31
CA PHE A 6 -17.29 4.35 5.53
C PHE A 6 -17.28 2.89 5.04
N ALA A 7 -18.20 2.05 5.51
CA ALA A 7 -18.20 0.63 5.19
C ALA A 7 -18.47 0.38 3.70
N GLY A 8 -17.84 -0.67 3.15
CA GLY A 8 -17.99 -1.06 1.75
C GLY A 8 -17.30 -0.14 0.74
N ALA A 9 -16.39 0.73 1.21
CA ALA A 9 -15.54 1.53 0.34
C ALA A 9 -14.64 0.64 -0.53
N ASP A 10 -14.59 0.91 -1.82
CA ASP A 10 -13.53 0.41 -2.70
C ASP A 10 -12.28 1.30 -2.60
N THR A 11 -11.33 1.17 -3.51
CA THR A 11 -10.08 1.94 -3.47
C THR A 11 -10.36 3.43 -3.64
N LEU A 12 -11.21 3.82 -4.60
CA LEU A 12 -11.54 5.21 -4.88
C LEU A 12 -12.24 5.90 -3.71
N ALA A 13 -13.25 5.25 -3.14
CA ALA A 13 -13.93 5.78 -1.95
C ALA A 13 -12.97 5.85 -0.74
N THR A 14 -12.07 4.88 -0.60
CA THR A 14 -11.07 4.82 0.47
C THR A 14 -10.03 5.95 0.34
N SER A 15 -9.41 6.08 -0.84
CA SER A 15 -8.40 7.09 -1.13
C SER A 15 -8.99 8.50 -1.03
N TYR A 16 -10.22 8.72 -1.49
CA TYR A 16 -10.95 9.97 -1.30
C TYR A 16 -11.16 10.30 0.18
N THR A 17 -11.61 9.33 0.98
CA THR A 17 -11.81 9.50 2.43
C THR A 17 -10.49 9.91 3.12
N LEU A 18 -9.38 9.23 2.77
CA LEU A 18 -8.05 9.54 3.29
C LEU A 18 -7.59 10.93 2.86
N ALA A 19 -7.81 11.32 1.61
CA ALA A 19 -7.47 12.65 1.10
C ALA A 19 -8.19 13.76 1.87
N CYS A 20 -9.49 13.59 2.13
CA CYS A 20 -10.27 14.52 2.94
C CYS A 20 -9.76 14.62 4.38
N ALA A 21 -9.42 13.48 4.99
CA ALA A 21 -8.84 13.47 6.34
C ALA A 21 -7.48 14.18 6.39
N ILE A 22 -6.63 13.99 5.39
CA ILE A 22 -5.33 14.67 5.29
C ILE A 22 -5.53 16.17 5.08
N LYS A 23 -6.45 16.59 4.20
CA LYS A 23 -6.84 18.00 4.03
C LYS A 23 -7.31 18.63 5.35
N LYS A 24 -8.08 17.90 6.15
CA LYS A 24 -8.51 18.35 7.49
C LYS A 24 -7.36 18.43 8.49
N LEU A 25 -6.39 17.52 8.44
CA LEU A 25 -5.19 17.56 9.29
C LEU A 25 -4.34 18.81 9.04
N GLY A 26 -4.33 19.32 7.80
CA GLY A 26 -3.62 20.53 7.42
C GLY A 26 -2.32 20.23 6.68
N SER A 27 -1.22 20.90 7.06
CA SER A 27 0.07 20.81 6.36
C SER A 27 0.76 19.46 6.56
N PHE A 28 1.36 18.94 5.50
CA PHE A 28 2.22 17.77 5.48
C PHE A 28 3.34 17.96 4.46
N ASP A 29 4.48 17.31 4.67
CA ASP A 29 5.58 17.30 3.72
C ASP A 29 5.67 15.96 2.97
N LEU A 30 5.43 14.84 3.65
CA LEU A 30 5.55 13.51 3.07
C LEU A 30 4.43 12.59 3.56
N ILE A 31 3.79 11.90 2.62
CA ILE A 31 2.86 10.81 2.91
C ILE A 31 3.54 9.49 2.54
N ILE A 32 3.51 8.54 3.46
CA ILE A 32 4.06 7.20 3.25
C ILE A 32 2.91 6.19 3.31
N CYS A 33 2.72 5.48 2.20
CA CYS A 33 1.79 4.36 2.10
C CYS A 33 2.58 3.04 1.94
N GLY A 34 2.00 1.92 2.33
CA GLY A 34 2.51 0.62 1.88
C GLY A 34 2.24 0.44 0.39
N GLU A 35 3.03 -0.42 -0.28
CA GLU A 35 2.83 -0.81 -1.68
C GLU A 35 1.41 -1.32 -1.93
N LYS A 36 0.94 -2.24 -1.09
CA LYS A 36 -0.38 -2.87 -1.19
C LYS A 36 -0.78 -3.48 0.14
N THR A 37 -2.08 -3.75 0.29
CA THR A 37 -2.59 -4.50 1.44
C THR A 37 -2.66 -5.99 1.09
N VAL A 38 -2.50 -6.85 2.09
CA VAL A 38 -2.45 -8.31 1.87
C VAL A 38 -3.81 -8.97 1.67
N ASP A 39 -4.89 -8.25 1.98
CA ASP A 39 -6.27 -8.70 1.84
C ASP A 39 -6.83 -8.38 0.44
N GLY A 40 -6.73 -7.12 0.00
CA GLY A 40 -7.23 -6.64 -1.28
C GLY A 40 -6.23 -6.73 -2.43
N ASP A 41 -4.92 -6.67 -2.14
CA ASP A 41 -3.79 -6.76 -3.09
C ASP A 41 -3.86 -5.81 -4.31
N THR A 42 -4.63 -4.72 -4.22
CA THR A 42 -4.88 -3.82 -5.36
C THR A 42 -3.73 -2.86 -5.64
N GLY A 43 -3.04 -2.38 -4.61
CA GLY A 43 -1.97 -1.38 -4.73
C GLY A 43 -2.43 0.01 -5.21
N GLN A 44 -3.75 0.29 -5.21
CA GLN A 44 -4.32 1.49 -5.85
C GLN A 44 -4.46 2.70 -4.92
N VAL A 45 -4.67 2.47 -3.62
CA VAL A 45 -5.02 3.56 -2.67
C VAL A 45 -3.94 4.63 -2.58
N GLY A 46 -2.66 4.26 -2.61
CA GLY A 46 -1.54 5.22 -2.56
C GLY A 46 -1.53 6.18 -3.75
N PRO A 47 -1.45 5.67 -5.00
CA PRO A 47 -1.51 6.49 -6.20
C PRO A 47 -2.78 7.34 -6.32
N GLU A 48 -3.96 6.77 -6.03
CA GLU A 48 -5.23 7.52 -6.06
C GLU A 48 -5.26 8.64 -5.01
N LEU A 49 -4.67 8.42 -3.82
CA LEU A 49 -4.55 9.43 -2.78
C LEU A 49 -3.68 10.60 -3.25
N ALA A 50 -2.56 10.32 -3.91
CA ALA A 50 -1.70 11.36 -4.47
C ALA A 50 -2.44 12.21 -5.52
N GLU A 51 -3.21 11.56 -6.39
CA GLU A 51 -4.05 12.23 -7.39
C GLU A 51 -5.11 13.13 -6.73
N HIS A 52 -5.81 12.66 -5.70
CA HIS A 52 -6.79 13.46 -4.96
C HIS A 52 -6.21 14.69 -4.24
N LEU A 53 -4.93 14.62 -3.90
CA LEU A 53 -4.17 15.72 -3.28
C LEU A 53 -3.46 16.61 -4.31
N GLY A 54 -3.31 16.15 -5.55
CA GLY A 54 -2.59 16.85 -6.61
C GLY A 54 -1.09 16.97 -6.34
N ILE A 55 -0.49 15.94 -5.74
CA ILE A 55 0.94 15.93 -5.35
C ILE A 55 1.75 14.89 -6.13
N PRO A 56 3.07 15.11 -6.33
CA PRO A 56 3.96 14.12 -6.92
C PRO A 56 3.95 12.80 -6.14
N HIS A 57 4.07 11.68 -6.86
CA HIS A 57 4.22 10.37 -6.25
C HIS A 57 5.18 9.46 -6.99
N THR A 58 5.75 8.49 -6.26
CA THR A 58 6.43 7.34 -6.86
C THR A 58 6.10 6.06 -6.10
N ALA A 59 6.07 4.95 -6.84
CA ALA A 59 5.71 3.64 -6.32
C ALA A 59 6.93 2.74 -6.09
N TYR A 60 6.71 1.62 -5.40
CA TYR A 60 7.72 0.57 -5.17
C TYR A 60 9.05 1.06 -4.58
N VAL A 61 9.00 2.04 -3.68
CA VAL A 61 10.21 2.58 -3.02
C VAL A 61 10.80 1.54 -2.08
N CYS A 62 12.04 1.14 -2.34
CA CYS A 62 12.80 0.19 -1.54
C CYS A 62 13.93 0.84 -0.73
N GLU A 63 14.28 2.10 -1.00
CA GLU A 63 15.27 2.86 -0.21
C GLU A 63 14.94 4.37 -0.24
N ILE A 64 15.09 5.06 0.90
CA ILE A 64 15.15 6.53 0.94
C ILE A 64 16.62 6.90 1.08
N ARG A 65 17.17 7.65 0.11
CA ARG A 65 18.58 8.05 0.11
C ARG A 65 18.80 9.26 1.01
N ASP A 66 18.10 10.34 0.72
CA ASP A 66 18.19 11.59 1.47
C ASP A 66 16.97 12.50 1.19
N ILE A 67 16.92 13.58 1.97
CA ILE A 67 15.98 14.70 1.80
C ILE A 67 16.82 15.96 1.87
N LEU A 68 16.88 16.72 0.78
CA LEU A 68 17.71 17.91 0.64
C LEU A 68 16.94 18.98 -0.14
N ASP A 69 17.04 20.24 0.28
CA ASP A 69 16.47 21.41 -0.43
C ASP A 69 14.99 21.30 -0.82
N GLY A 70 14.18 20.65 0.02
CA GLY A 70 12.74 20.46 -0.23
C GLY A 70 12.42 19.35 -1.22
N LYS A 71 13.40 18.52 -1.57
CA LYS A 71 13.26 17.35 -2.44
C LYS A 71 13.58 16.07 -1.67
N ILE A 72 12.97 14.97 -2.10
CA ILE A 72 13.28 13.63 -1.60
C ILE A 72 13.87 12.79 -2.73
N HIS A 73 14.97 12.09 -2.43
CA HIS A 73 15.62 11.16 -3.33
C HIS A 73 15.40 9.73 -2.84
N VAL A 74 14.82 8.89 -3.69
CA VAL A 74 14.47 7.50 -3.36
C VAL A 74 14.94 6.54 -4.44
N ILE A 75 15.09 5.27 -4.07
CA ILE A 75 15.23 4.17 -5.02
C ILE A 75 13.91 3.41 -5.12
N ALA A 76 13.40 3.30 -6.34
CA ALA A 76 12.23 2.50 -6.67
C ALA A 76 12.64 1.23 -7.43
N ASP A 77 12.09 0.09 -7.04
CA ASP A 77 12.31 -1.22 -7.65
C ASP A 77 11.10 -1.60 -8.51
N PHE A 78 11.23 -1.50 -9.84
CA PHE A 78 10.18 -1.92 -10.78
C PHE A 78 10.39 -3.34 -11.33
N GLY A 79 11.21 -4.16 -10.65
CA GLY A 79 11.51 -5.54 -11.00
C GLY A 79 12.68 -5.69 -11.97
N ASP A 80 12.63 -5.03 -13.12
CA ASP A 80 13.69 -5.14 -14.13
C ASP A 80 14.89 -4.20 -13.84
N ALA A 81 14.65 -3.11 -13.12
CA ALA A 81 15.65 -2.11 -12.80
C ALA A 81 15.31 -1.31 -11.54
N TYR A 82 16.38 -0.79 -10.92
CA TYR A 82 16.30 0.20 -9.85
C TYR A 82 16.38 1.60 -10.44
N TYR A 83 15.46 2.47 -10.03
CA TYR A 83 15.40 3.86 -10.46
C TYR A 83 15.72 4.79 -9.31
N LEU A 84 16.68 5.69 -9.49
CA LEU A 84 16.85 6.84 -8.61
C LEU A 84 15.82 7.90 -9.02
N VAL A 85 14.85 8.16 -8.14
CA VAL A 85 13.74 9.08 -8.38
C VAL A 85 13.86 10.28 -7.43
N GLU A 86 13.72 11.47 -7.98
CA GLU A 86 13.62 12.73 -7.23
C GLU A 86 12.16 13.22 -7.27
N LEU A 87 11.63 13.64 -6.13
CA LEU A 87 10.30 14.26 -6.02
C LEU A 87 10.39 15.58 -5.24
N ASP A 88 9.66 16.60 -5.69
CA ASP A 88 9.45 17.83 -4.92
C ASP A 88 8.46 17.59 -3.78
N LEU A 89 8.76 18.11 -2.58
CA LEU A 89 7.84 18.08 -1.45
C LEU A 89 6.80 19.22 -1.56
N PRO A 90 5.52 18.98 -1.20
CA PRO A 90 5.02 17.77 -0.58
C PRO A 90 4.80 16.62 -1.57
N ALA A 91 5.11 15.39 -1.15
CA ALA A 91 5.02 14.20 -2.01
C ALA A 91 4.40 12.98 -1.31
N LEU A 92 4.02 11.97 -2.09
CA LEU A 92 3.61 10.65 -1.60
C LEU A 92 4.54 9.56 -2.13
N ILE A 93 4.95 8.64 -1.25
CA ILE A 93 5.68 7.43 -1.65
C ILE A 93 4.93 6.18 -1.20
N THR A 94 4.89 5.15 -2.06
CA THR A 94 4.48 3.81 -1.62
C THR A 94 5.73 2.94 -1.44
N VAL A 95 5.89 2.35 -0.27
CA VAL A 95 7.11 1.60 0.09
C VAL A 95 6.91 0.10 0.01
N THR A 96 7.92 -0.61 -0.48
CA THR A 96 7.97 -2.07 -0.46
C THR A 96 8.36 -2.58 0.93
N LYS A 97 8.24 -3.89 1.15
CA LYS A 97 8.69 -4.55 2.40
C LYS A 97 10.20 -4.38 2.66
N ASP A 98 10.97 -4.09 1.61
CA ASP A 98 12.43 -4.06 1.67
C ASP A 98 12.96 -2.69 2.15
N ILE A 99 12.08 -1.69 2.31
CA ILE A 99 12.42 -0.33 2.74
C ILE A 99 13.18 -0.27 4.06
N ASN A 100 12.80 -1.10 5.02
CA ASN A 100 13.47 -1.25 6.31
C ASN A 100 13.01 -2.52 7.03
N VAL A 101 13.67 -2.80 8.16
CA VAL A 101 13.17 -3.75 9.15
C VAL A 101 12.53 -2.97 10.31
N PRO A 102 11.21 -3.09 10.54
CA PRO A 102 10.55 -2.39 11.64
C PRO A 102 11.17 -2.74 13.00
N ARG A 103 11.54 -1.71 13.76
CA ARG A 103 12.18 -1.88 15.07
C ARG A 103 11.25 -2.57 16.07
N LEU A 104 11.81 -3.38 16.97
CA LEU A 104 11.06 -3.92 18.09
C LEU A 104 10.64 -2.81 19.08
N PRO A 105 9.35 -2.74 19.48
CA PRO A 105 8.88 -1.72 20.40
C PRO A 105 9.38 -1.98 21.83
N LYS A 106 9.97 -0.94 22.45
CA LYS A 106 10.40 -0.97 23.86
C LYS A 106 9.17 -1.02 24.78
N LEU A 107 9.31 -1.60 25.98
CA LEU A 107 8.21 -1.67 26.96
C LEU A 107 7.61 -0.29 27.28
N LYS A 108 8.46 0.74 27.42
CA LYS A 108 8.05 2.13 27.64
C LYS A 108 7.15 2.65 26.50
N ASP A 109 7.50 2.35 25.25
CA ASP A 109 6.72 2.76 24.06
C ASP A 109 5.34 2.07 24.06
N LYS A 110 5.29 0.78 24.41
CA LYS A 110 4.03 0.03 24.53
C LYS A 110 3.11 0.64 25.60
N LEU A 111 3.65 1.00 26.76
CA LEU A 111 2.87 1.63 27.83
C LEU A 111 2.39 3.04 27.45
N LYS A 112 3.21 3.80 26.70
CA LYS A 112 2.81 5.11 26.16
C LYS A 112 1.69 4.95 25.13
N ALA A 113 1.83 4.01 24.19
CA ALA A 113 0.82 3.73 23.18
C ALA A 113 -0.52 3.31 23.79
N LYS A 114 -0.50 2.45 24.83
CA LYS A 114 -1.72 2.04 25.56
C LYS A 114 -2.49 3.22 26.18
N LYS A 115 -1.81 4.31 26.54
CA LYS A 115 -2.41 5.49 27.17
C LYS A 115 -2.69 6.63 26.19
N ALA A 116 -2.27 6.48 24.92
CA ALA A 116 -2.43 7.53 23.93
C ALA A 116 -3.92 7.75 23.66
N LYS A 117 -4.35 9.02 23.64
CA LYS A 117 -5.69 9.38 23.17
C LYS A 117 -5.67 9.37 21.65
N ILE A 118 -6.36 8.40 21.05
CA ILE A 118 -6.48 8.28 19.60
C ILE A 118 -7.69 9.11 19.18
N LEU A 119 -7.47 10.11 18.33
CA LEU A 119 -8.54 10.91 17.76
C LEU A 119 -9.36 10.05 16.80
N ILE A 120 -10.68 10.04 17.00
CA ILE A 120 -11.62 9.34 16.14
C ILE A 120 -12.43 10.39 15.41
N TRP A 121 -12.27 10.42 14.09
CA TRP A 121 -13.14 11.19 13.19
C TRP A 121 -14.16 10.28 12.52
N THR A 122 -15.38 10.75 12.53
CA THR A 122 -16.57 10.23 11.86
C THR A 122 -16.76 10.92 10.50
N VAL A 123 -17.80 10.55 9.76
CA VAL A 123 -18.15 11.29 8.53
C VAL A 123 -18.54 12.73 8.82
N ASP A 124 -19.21 12.99 9.94
CA ASP A 124 -19.65 14.35 10.31
C ASP A 124 -18.44 15.25 10.59
N ASP A 125 -17.37 14.70 11.16
CA ASP A 125 -16.11 15.42 11.35
C ASP A 125 -15.44 15.79 10.02
N LEU A 126 -15.73 15.08 8.92
CA LEU A 126 -15.18 15.35 7.59
C LEU A 126 -16.12 16.18 6.70
N ALA A 127 -17.33 16.51 7.16
CA ALA A 127 -18.37 17.12 6.32
C ALA A 127 -17.96 18.46 5.66
N ASP A 128 -17.04 19.21 6.28
CA ASP A 128 -16.54 20.47 5.72
C ASP A 128 -15.62 20.30 4.50
N VAL A 129 -15.03 19.11 4.33
CA VAL A 129 -13.99 18.82 3.33
C VAL A 129 -14.34 17.65 2.41
N ALA A 130 -15.38 16.90 2.72
CA ALA A 130 -15.80 15.69 2.01
C ALA A 130 -17.24 15.81 1.52
N ASP A 131 -17.48 15.38 0.29
CA ASP A 131 -18.82 15.04 -0.20
C ASP A 131 -19.20 13.65 0.33
N VAL A 132 -20.24 13.61 1.17
CA VAL A 132 -20.71 12.39 1.83
C VAL A 132 -21.10 11.30 0.82
N ASN A 133 -21.56 11.68 -0.39
CA ASN A 133 -21.95 10.71 -1.41
C ASN A 133 -20.76 10.01 -2.06
N ARG A 134 -19.54 10.50 -1.84
CA ARG A 134 -18.29 9.93 -2.35
C ARG A 134 -17.57 9.05 -1.32
N LEU A 135 -18.21 8.80 -0.18
CA LEU A 135 -17.68 7.99 0.92
C LEU A 135 -18.35 6.62 0.97
N GLY A 136 -17.61 5.63 1.49
CA GLY A 136 -18.15 4.29 1.70
C GLY A 136 -18.70 3.66 0.43
N PHE A 137 -19.66 2.74 0.61
CA PHE A 137 -20.30 2.03 -0.50
C PHE A 137 -20.97 2.96 -1.53
N ALA A 138 -21.55 4.08 -1.11
CA ALA A 138 -22.21 5.01 -2.03
C ALA A 138 -21.24 5.68 -3.01
N GLY A 139 -20.01 5.92 -2.55
CA GLY A 139 -18.92 6.49 -3.36
C GLY A 139 -18.12 5.48 -4.16
N SER A 140 -18.35 4.18 -3.96
CA SER A 140 -17.62 3.10 -4.61
C SER A 140 -18.14 2.85 -6.02
N PRO A 141 -17.36 3.11 -7.09
CA PRO A 141 -17.72 2.66 -8.44
C PRO A 141 -17.71 1.13 -8.59
N THR A 142 -16.99 0.41 -7.74
CA THR A 142 -16.89 -1.05 -7.78
C THR A 142 -17.53 -1.71 -6.56
N TYR A 143 -18.01 -2.95 -6.73
CA TYR A 143 -18.53 -3.77 -5.64
C TYR A 143 -18.16 -5.23 -5.86
N VAL A 144 -17.87 -5.92 -4.76
CA VAL A 144 -17.54 -7.35 -4.80
C VAL A 144 -18.82 -8.17 -4.90
N HIS A 145 -19.09 -8.71 -6.09
CA HIS A 145 -20.29 -9.52 -6.32
C HIS A 145 -20.23 -10.88 -5.63
N LYS A 146 -19.08 -11.56 -5.71
CA LYS A 146 -18.88 -12.90 -5.16
C LYS A 146 -17.40 -13.12 -4.84
N ILE A 147 -17.14 -13.80 -3.72
CA ILE A 147 -15.80 -14.28 -3.36
C ILE A 147 -15.82 -15.81 -3.50
N GLU A 148 -14.90 -16.34 -4.29
CA GLU A 148 -14.69 -17.79 -4.43
C GLU A 148 -13.28 -18.14 -3.99
N ILE A 149 -13.16 -19.21 -3.20
CA ILE A 149 -11.86 -19.71 -2.77
C ILE A 149 -11.34 -20.66 -3.86
N PRO A 150 -10.16 -20.39 -4.45
CA PRO A 150 -9.61 -21.27 -5.49
C PRO A 150 -9.33 -22.65 -4.91
N GLN A 151 -9.67 -23.70 -5.66
CA GLN A 151 -9.37 -25.07 -5.26
C GLN A 151 -7.85 -25.31 -5.29
N GLU A 152 -7.33 -25.92 -4.22
CA GLU A 152 -5.93 -26.32 -4.17
C GLU A 152 -5.66 -27.41 -5.21
N LYS A 153 -4.72 -27.14 -6.13
CA LYS A 153 -4.24 -28.15 -7.06
C LYS A 153 -3.21 -29.03 -6.34
N ILE A 154 -3.50 -30.32 -6.22
CA ILE A 154 -2.53 -31.30 -5.71
C ILE A 154 -1.34 -31.34 -6.68
N ARG A 155 -0.17 -30.89 -6.22
CA ARG A 155 1.08 -31.00 -6.99
C ARG A 155 1.69 -32.37 -6.71
N LYS A 156 2.04 -33.11 -7.76
CA LYS A 156 2.79 -34.36 -7.63
C LYS A 156 4.24 -34.02 -7.30
N CYS A 157 4.65 -34.25 -6.05
CA CYS A 157 6.06 -34.16 -5.66
C CYS A 157 6.82 -35.40 -6.18
N GLN A 158 7.95 -35.18 -6.83
CA GLN A 158 8.89 -36.23 -7.22
C GLN A 158 10.22 -35.94 -6.51
N PHE A 159 10.65 -36.87 -5.65
CA PHE A 159 11.98 -36.83 -5.05
C PHE A 159 12.97 -37.38 -6.09
N LEU A 160 14.02 -36.61 -6.37
CA LEU A 160 15.05 -36.96 -7.34
C LEU A 160 16.36 -37.21 -6.58
N ASN A 161 17.20 -38.12 -7.07
CA ASN A 161 18.42 -38.53 -6.38
C ASN A 161 19.69 -37.88 -6.94
N GLY A 162 19.58 -37.03 -7.97
CA GLY A 162 20.73 -36.42 -8.62
C GLY A 162 20.38 -35.23 -9.52
N VAL A 163 21.39 -34.43 -9.83
CA VAL A 163 21.26 -33.24 -10.69
C VAL A 163 21.04 -33.65 -12.15
N GLU A 164 21.59 -34.78 -12.58
CA GLU A 164 21.44 -35.34 -13.92
C GLU A 164 19.98 -35.70 -14.21
N GLU A 165 19.33 -36.39 -13.26
CA GLU A 165 17.92 -36.77 -13.33
C GLU A 165 17.01 -35.53 -13.39
N LEU A 166 17.32 -34.49 -12.60
CA LEU A 166 16.63 -33.22 -12.65
C LEU A 166 16.78 -32.53 -14.02
N ALA A 167 18.01 -32.45 -14.53
CA ALA A 167 18.30 -31.81 -15.82
C ALA A 167 17.56 -32.52 -16.97
N GLU A 168 17.50 -33.86 -16.93
CA GLU A 168 16.76 -34.64 -17.92
C GLU A 168 15.26 -34.37 -17.85
N ILE A 169 14.65 -34.40 -16.66
CA ILE A 169 13.22 -34.10 -16.48
C ILE A 169 12.88 -32.68 -16.94
N LEU A 170 13.74 -31.70 -16.62
CA LEU A 170 13.53 -30.31 -17.02
C LEU A 170 13.66 -30.13 -18.54
N ARG A 171 14.60 -30.83 -19.21
CA ARG A 171 14.68 -30.85 -20.69
C ARG A 171 13.46 -31.51 -21.31
N GLN A 172 13.04 -32.68 -20.81
CA GLN A 172 11.85 -33.39 -21.30
C GLN A 172 10.58 -32.53 -21.19
N LYS A 173 10.47 -31.73 -20.12
CA LYS A 173 9.34 -30.81 -19.91
C LYS A 173 9.51 -29.45 -20.60
N GLY A 174 10.62 -29.22 -21.30
CA GLY A 174 10.88 -27.98 -22.05
C GLY A 174 11.21 -26.77 -21.17
N PHE A 175 11.55 -26.98 -19.89
CA PHE A 175 12.01 -25.92 -18.99
C PHE A 175 13.49 -25.58 -19.19
N LEU A 176 14.29 -26.54 -19.66
CA LEU A 176 15.67 -26.33 -20.08
C LEU A 176 15.77 -26.58 -21.59
N LYS A 177 16.42 -25.66 -22.30
CA LYS A 177 16.86 -25.88 -23.68
C LYS A 177 18.20 -26.62 -23.69
#